data_AF-A0A932FLL7-F1
#
_entry.id   AF-A0A932FLL7-F1
#
_cell.length_a   1.000
_cell.length_b   1.000
_cell.length_c   1.000
_cell.angle_alpha   90.00
_cell.angle_beta   90.00
_cell.angle_gamma   90.00
#
_symmetry.space_group_name_H-M   'P 1'
#
loop_
_entity.id
_entity.type
_entity.pdbx_description
1 polymer ?
#
loop_
_entity_poly.entity_id
_entity_poly.type
_entity_poly.pdbx_seq_one_letter_code
_entity_poly.pdbx_strand_id
1 'polypeptide(L)'
;MAVPIGVSNRHVHLSPEHVTQLFGTGLTSRRALTQPGQFAANESVRVEGPRGALDGMRVVGPARGATQVELSLADIERLGIAAPIAASGSLGDSVGGLTLVGPAGKVALARGVIVSGRHLHLAPDDAARWGLRDGDRLDLRCGDGVRATTWHGVLVRAGKSHATEFHLDADEAHACGVRSGDSASIVGVHPKHAVRRALVTEREVVRLAAAGQAIPAGALLTPSARDRARALGLAGA
;
A
#
# COMPACT_ATOMS: atom_id res chain seq x y z
N MET A 1 6.28 10.98 -14.23
CA MET A 1 5.43 11.75 -13.28
C MET A 1 6.09 11.63 -11.91
N ALA A 2 6.28 12.73 -11.18
CA ALA A 2 6.97 12.70 -9.89
C ALA A 2 5.98 12.86 -8.72
N VAL A 3 6.23 12.13 -7.62
CA VAL A 3 5.44 12.18 -6.38
C VAL A 3 6.40 12.39 -5.19
N PRO A 4 6.01 13.14 -4.15
CA PRO A 4 6.83 13.30 -2.96
C PRO A 4 6.89 11.99 -2.17
N ILE A 5 8.00 11.77 -1.48
CA ILE A 5 8.23 10.61 -0.61
C ILE A 5 7.98 11.01 0.84
N GLY A 6 7.20 10.20 1.56
CA GLY A 6 7.04 10.23 3.00
C GLY A 6 7.65 8.97 3.62
N VAL A 7 8.71 9.14 4.42
CA VAL A 7 9.30 8.02 5.18
C VAL A 7 8.58 7.88 6.51
N SER A 8 7.91 6.74 6.67
CA SER A 8 7.15 6.38 7.85
C SER A 8 8.04 5.62 8.82
N ASN A 9 8.43 6.29 9.91
CA ASN A 9 8.97 5.60 11.06
C ASN A 9 7.91 4.73 11.73
N ARG A 10 8.36 3.74 12.52
CA ARG A 10 7.51 2.95 13.41
C ARG A 10 6.52 3.80 14.21
N HIS A 11 5.25 3.43 14.22
CA HIS A 11 4.21 4.22 14.86
C HIS A 11 2.96 3.38 15.19
N VAL A 12 2.12 3.92 16.06
CA VAL A 12 0.89 3.27 16.53
C VAL A 12 -0.32 4.15 16.24
N HIS A 13 -1.35 3.55 15.67
CA HIS A 13 -2.71 4.07 15.70
C HIS A 13 -3.47 3.39 16.84
N LEU A 14 -4.27 4.14 17.59
CA LEU A 14 -4.99 3.62 18.75
C LEU A 14 -6.50 3.70 18.59
N SER A 15 -7.21 2.73 19.17
CA SER A 15 -8.65 2.86 19.39
C SER A 15 -8.95 3.80 20.56
N PRO A 16 -10.15 4.40 20.63
CA PRO A 16 -10.54 5.25 21.77
C PRO A 16 -10.34 4.55 23.11
N GLU A 17 -10.66 3.26 23.19
CA GLU A 17 -10.53 2.45 24.40
C GLU A 17 -9.06 2.33 24.82
N HIS A 18 -8.16 2.06 23.87
CA HIS A 18 -6.74 1.96 24.15
C HIS A 18 -6.10 3.33 24.42
N VAL A 19 -6.62 4.43 23.85
CA VAL A 19 -6.22 5.79 24.25
C VAL A 19 -6.51 5.99 25.73
N THR A 20 -7.74 5.71 26.18
CA THR A 20 -8.11 5.83 27.60
C THR A 20 -7.29 4.91 28.50
N GLN A 21 -7.06 3.65 28.11
CA GLN A 21 -6.28 2.71 28.93
C GLN A 21 -4.79 3.09 29.05
N LEU A 22 -4.18 3.62 27.98
CA LEU A 22 -2.76 3.93 27.96
C LEU A 22 -2.44 5.32 28.53
N PHE A 23 -3.35 6.29 28.35
CA PHE A 23 -3.10 7.70 28.68
C PHE A 23 -4.12 8.33 29.63
N GLY A 24 -5.31 7.75 29.82
CA GLY A 24 -6.40 8.31 30.63
C GLY A 24 -7.12 9.50 29.99
N THR A 25 -6.44 10.25 29.13
CA THR A 25 -6.97 11.42 28.39
C THR A 25 -6.91 11.20 26.89
N GLY A 26 -7.53 12.10 26.13
CA GLY A 26 -7.41 12.13 24.66
C GLY A 26 -5.99 12.43 24.18
N LEU A 27 -5.75 12.16 22.90
CA LEU A 27 -4.47 12.46 22.23
C LEU A 27 -4.34 13.95 21.95
N THR A 28 -3.12 14.49 22.08
CA THR A 28 -2.84 15.90 21.81
C THR A 28 -2.00 16.05 20.54
N SER A 29 -2.37 17.00 19.68
CA SER A 29 -1.65 17.23 18.43
C SER A 29 -0.28 17.86 18.69
N ARG A 30 0.78 17.22 18.20
CA ARG A 30 2.13 17.80 18.16
C ARG A 30 2.38 18.50 16.84
N ARG A 31 2.06 17.83 15.73
CA ARG A 31 2.24 18.36 14.36
C ARG A 31 1.31 17.65 13.39
N ALA A 32 0.71 18.41 12.47
CA ALA A 32 -0.02 17.84 11.34
C ALA A 32 0.89 17.00 10.44
N LEU A 33 0.35 15.93 9.86
CA LEU A 33 0.99 15.13 8.83
C LEU A 33 0.49 15.54 7.44
N THR A 34 1.17 15.06 6.39
CA THR A 34 0.79 15.33 4.99
C THR A 34 -0.64 14.87 4.69
N GLN A 35 -1.02 13.71 5.22
CA GLN A 35 -2.37 13.15 5.01
C GLN A 35 -3.41 13.99 5.77
N PRO A 36 -4.45 14.53 5.10
CA PRO A 36 -5.42 15.45 5.69
C PRO A 36 -6.06 14.90 6.97
N GLY A 37 -6.04 15.71 8.03
CA GLY A 37 -6.62 15.38 9.33
C GLY A 37 -5.81 14.40 10.18
N GLN A 38 -4.68 13.85 9.69
CA GLN A 38 -3.77 13.04 10.49
C GLN A 38 -2.74 13.92 11.21
N PHE A 39 -2.33 13.53 12.42
CA PHE A 39 -1.32 14.24 13.18
C PHE A 39 -0.41 13.29 13.95
N ALA A 40 0.86 13.65 14.09
CA ALA A 40 1.72 13.05 15.10
C ALA A 40 1.29 13.61 16.46
N ALA A 41 0.99 12.74 17.42
CA ALA A 41 0.56 13.13 18.75
C ALA A 41 1.75 13.47 19.66
N ASN A 42 1.57 14.16 20.79
CA ASN A 42 2.65 14.31 21.79
C ASN A 42 2.92 12.99 22.52
N GLU A 43 1.93 12.12 22.54
CA GLU A 43 1.97 10.82 23.17
C GLU A 43 2.85 9.83 22.40
N SER A 44 3.52 8.97 23.16
CA SER A 44 4.27 7.83 22.66
C SER A 44 4.11 6.66 23.62
N VAL A 45 4.25 5.44 23.10
CA VAL A 45 4.20 4.21 23.88
C VAL A 45 5.54 3.50 23.82
N ARG A 46 5.83 2.72 24.87
CA ARG A 46 6.79 1.63 24.79
C ARG A 46 6.08 0.40 24.24
N VAL A 47 6.74 -0.34 23.36
CA VAL A 47 6.21 -1.55 22.72
C VAL A 47 7.11 -2.70 23.09
N GLU A 48 6.55 -3.69 23.79
CA GLU A 48 7.27 -4.85 24.30
C GLU A 48 6.86 -6.10 23.51
N GLY A 49 7.84 -6.86 23.05
CA GLY A 49 7.67 -8.15 22.39
C GLY A 49 8.50 -9.25 23.06
N PRO A 50 8.41 -10.50 22.58
CA PRO A 50 9.05 -11.65 23.22
C PRO A 50 10.57 -11.55 23.38
N ARG A 51 11.26 -10.87 22.45
CA ARG A 51 12.74 -10.75 22.45
C ARG A 51 13.26 -9.39 22.92
N GLY A 52 12.41 -8.39 23.06
CA GLY A 52 12.88 -7.05 23.39
C GLY A 52 11.79 -5.99 23.38
N ALA A 53 12.21 -4.73 23.46
CA ALA A 53 11.30 -3.60 23.48
C ALA A 53 11.80 -2.43 22.61
N LEU A 54 10.85 -1.60 22.21
CA LEU A 54 11.03 -0.34 21.49
C LEU A 54 10.41 0.79 22.32
N ASP A 55 11.21 1.77 22.69
CA ASP A 55 10.75 2.94 23.45
C ASP A 55 10.36 4.11 22.54
N GLY A 56 9.47 4.97 23.03
CA GLY A 56 9.16 6.25 22.38
C GLY A 56 8.44 6.14 21.04
N MET A 57 7.71 5.05 20.80
CA MET A 57 7.00 4.83 19.55
C MET A 57 5.83 5.81 19.43
N ARG A 58 5.83 6.63 18.37
CA ARG A 58 4.91 7.76 18.20
C ARG A 58 3.48 7.28 17.99
N VAL A 59 2.52 7.90 18.69
CA VAL A 59 1.10 7.74 18.37
C VAL A 59 0.72 8.67 17.23
N VAL A 60 0.00 8.15 16.23
CA VAL A 60 -0.56 8.94 15.13
C VAL A 60 -2.07 9.00 15.30
N GLY A 61 -2.56 10.22 15.49
CA GLY A 61 -3.97 10.54 15.65
C GLY A 61 -4.65 10.97 14.34
N PRO A 62 -5.99 11.08 14.36
CA PRO A 62 -6.87 10.82 15.49
C PRO A 62 -6.98 9.31 15.81
N ALA A 63 -7.63 9.00 16.94
CA ALA A 63 -7.99 7.62 17.25
C ALA A 63 -8.82 7.00 16.11
N ARG A 64 -8.63 5.70 15.87
CA ARG A 64 -9.29 4.93 14.81
C ARG A 64 -10.21 3.87 15.42
N GLY A 65 -11.02 3.18 14.60
CA GLY A 65 -11.88 2.10 15.10
C GLY A 65 -11.12 0.89 15.66
N ALA A 66 -9.82 0.76 15.40
CA ALA A 66 -8.98 -0.32 15.91
C ALA A 66 -7.54 0.15 16.12
N THR A 67 -6.86 -0.46 17.10
CA THR A 67 -5.41 -0.27 17.28
C THR A 67 -4.64 -1.02 16.21
N GLN A 68 -3.63 -0.34 15.66
CA GLN A 68 -2.73 -0.86 14.66
C GLN A 68 -1.30 -0.42 14.96
N VAL A 69 -0.37 -1.37 14.96
CA VAL A 69 1.06 -1.17 15.16
C VAL A 69 1.75 -1.39 13.82
N GLU A 70 2.42 -0.36 13.32
CA GLU A 70 3.17 -0.39 12.06
C GLU A 70 4.66 -0.39 12.33
N LEU A 71 5.34 -1.43 11.85
CA LEU A 71 6.76 -1.71 12.07
C LEU A 71 7.48 -1.90 10.74
N SER A 72 8.81 -1.86 10.77
CA SER A 72 9.66 -2.34 9.68
C SER A 72 10.06 -3.81 9.87
N LEU A 73 10.74 -4.41 8.90
CA LEU A 73 11.26 -5.78 9.02
C LEU A 73 12.32 -5.89 10.13
N ALA A 74 13.21 -4.90 10.24
CA ALA A 74 14.20 -4.85 11.31
C ALA A 74 13.55 -4.77 12.71
N ASP A 75 12.39 -4.11 12.82
CA ASP A 75 11.69 -3.94 14.09
C ASP A 75 11.03 -5.22 14.57
N ILE A 76 10.40 -5.99 13.68
CA ILE A 76 9.81 -7.28 14.05
C ILE A 76 10.87 -8.30 14.47
N GLU A 77 12.06 -8.24 13.86
CA GLU A 77 13.21 -9.04 14.30
C GLU A 77 13.64 -8.66 15.72
N ARG A 78 13.80 -7.36 16.00
CA ARG A 78 14.17 -6.89 17.34
C ARG A 78 13.13 -7.26 18.41
N LEU A 79 11.84 -7.20 18.07
CA LEU A 79 10.75 -7.55 18.99
C LEU A 79 10.55 -9.07 19.12
N GLY A 80 10.95 -9.85 18.13
CA GLY A 80 10.76 -11.30 18.11
C GLY A 80 9.34 -11.73 17.79
N ILE A 81 8.73 -11.08 16.79
CA ILE A 81 7.39 -11.40 16.30
C ILE A 81 7.43 -11.66 14.79
N ALA A 82 6.49 -12.47 14.31
CA ALA A 82 6.31 -12.73 12.88
C ALA A 82 5.07 -11.98 12.39
N ALA A 83 5.23 -10.68 12.10
CA ALA A 83 4.14 -9.85 11.57
C ALA A 83 4.13 -9.87 10.03
N PRO A 84 2.95 -9.94 9.39
CA PRO A 84 2.86 -9.91 7.93
C PRO A 84 3.09 -8.49 7.39
N ILE A 85 3.56 -8.40 6.14
CA ILE A 85 3.53 -7.15 5.38
C ILE A 85 2.09 -6.92 4.91
N ALA A 86 1.49 -5.80 5.29
CA ALA A 86 0.10 -5.49 4.97
C ALA A 86 -0.14 -4.00 4.76
N ALA A 87 -1.19 -3.67 4.01
CA ALA A 87 -1.64 -2.27 3.88
C ALA A 87 -2.34 -1.82 5.17
N SER A 88 -2.10 -0.58 5.61
CA SER A 88 -2.78 0.00 6.77
C SER A 88 -4.31 -0.12 6.66
N GLY A 89 -4.95 -0.65 7.69
CA GLY A 89 -6.38 -0.97 7.76
C GLY A 89 -6.72 -2.42 7.36
N SER A 90 -5.80 -3.14 6.73
CA SER A 90 -5.99 -4.56 6.38
C SER A 90 -5.55 -5.46 7.53
N LEU A 91 -6.36 -5.50 8.59
CA LEU A 91 -6.02 -6.20 9.83
C LEU A 91 -6.48 -7.68 9.88
N GLY A 92 -6.97 -8.25 8.77
CA GLY A 92 -7.48 -9.63 8.74
C GLY A 92 -6.43 -10.65 9.17
N ASP A 93 -5.22 -10.54 8.60
CA ASP A 93 -4.11 -11.45 8.88
C ASP A 93 -3.11 -10.88 9.92
N SER A 94 -3.43 -9.71 10.51
CA SER A 94 -2.56 -9.08 11.50
C SER A 94 -2.40 -9.95 12.75
N VAL A 95 -1.21 -9.89 13.36
CA VAL A 95 -0.87 -10.71 14.52
C VAL A 95 -0.93 -9.91 15.81
N GLY A 96 -0.96 -10.60 16.94
CA GLY A 96 -0.80 -10.02 18.28
C GLY A 96 0.61 -10.22 18.82
N GLY A 97 0.71 -10.40 20.14
CA GLY A 97 1.97 -10.77 20.80
C GLY A 97 2.85 -9.60 21.20
N LEU A 98 2.34 -8.37 21.09
CA LEU A 98 2.98 -7.17 21.62
C LEU A 98 2.18 -6.60 22.79
N THR A 99 2.88 -5.97 23.74
CA THR A 99 2.27 -5.18 24.80
C THR A 99 2.63 -3.70 24.61
N LEU A 100 1.60 -2.85 24.54
CA LEU A 100 1.77 -1.39 24.55
C LEU A 100 1.77 -0.92 26.00
N VAL A 101 2.74 -0.07 26.35
CA VAL A 101 2.87 0.50 27.69
C VAL A 101 2.85 2.03 27.56
N GLY A 102 1.85 2.64 28.20
CA GLY A 102 1.68 4.08 28.33
C GLY A 102 1.79 4.52 29.79
N PRO A 103 1.71 5.83 30.07
CA PRO A 103 1.85 6.37 31.42
C PRO A 103 0.73 5.95 32.38
N ALA A 104 -0.48 5.66 31.87
CA ALA A 104 -1.64 5.29 32.70
C ALA A 104 -1.91 3.78 32.75
N GLY A 105 -1.25 2.98 31.90
CA GLY A 105 -1.54 1.56 31.84
C GLY A 105 -0.85 0.82 30.70
N LYS A 106 -1.26 -0.44 30.51
CA LYS A 106 -0.71 -1.33 29.48
C LYS A 106 -1.82 -2.11 28.78
N VAL A 107 -1.59 -2.43 27.51
CA VAL A 107 -2.52 -3.16 26.65
C VAL A 107 -1.78 -4.30 25.96
N ALA A 108 -2.19 -5.54 26.21
CA ALA A 108 -1.72 -6.69 25.45
C ALA A 108 -2.53 -6.83 24.14
N LEU A 109 -1.85 -6.82 23.00
CA LEU A 109 -2.50 -6.92 21.70
C LEU A 109 -2.69 -8.37 21.28
N ALA A 110 -3.94 -8.77 21.09
CA ALA A 110 -4.29 -10.06 20.49
C ALA A 110 -4.17 -10.06 18.95
N ARG A 111 -4.22 -8.86 18.33
CA ARG A 111 -4.10 -8.61 16.89
C ARG A 111 -3.70 -7.16 16.63
N GLY A 112 -3.49 -6.79 15.36
CA GLY A 112 -3.28 -5.40 14.94
C GLY A 112 -1.82 -5.04 14.65
N VAL A 113 -0.90 -6.00 14.70
CA VAL A 113 0.53 -5.78 14.40
C VAL A 113 0.84 -6.18 12.97
N ILE A 114 1.47 -5.27 12.21
CA ILE A 114 1.86 -5.46 10.81
C ILE A 114 3.23 -4.82 10.52
N VAL A 115 3.88 -5.30 9.46
CA VAL A 115 4.91 -4.53 8.76
C VAL A 115 4.21 -3.66 7.71
N SER A 116 4.50 -2.35 7.69
CA SER A 116 3.77 -1.43 6.81
C SER A 116 4.14 -1.68 5.35
N GLY A 117 3.16 -2.09 4.55
CA GLY A 117 3.35 -2.26 3.12
C GLY A 117 3.38 -0.91 2.39
N ARG A 118 4.43 -0.66 1.60
CA ARG A 118 4.54 0.54 0.75
C ARG A 118 3.30 0.79 -0.10
N HIS A 119 2.94 2.06 -0.22
CA HIS A 119 1.78 2.48 -1.00
C HIS A 119 1.88 3.94 -1.41
N LEU A 120 1.16 4.30 -2.47
CA LEU A 120 0.96 5.69 -2.89
C LEU A 120 -0.41 6.15 -2.42
N HIS A 121 -0.46 7.09 -1.48
CA HIS A 121 -1.65 7.90 -1.30
C HIS A 121 -1.80 8.83 -2.49
N LEU A 122 -3.02 8.97 -3.01
CA LEU A 122 -3.29 9.75 -4.21
C LEU A 122 -4.52 10.63 -4.04
N ALA A 123 -4.33 11.95 -4.18
CA ALA A 123 -5.41 12.91 -4.15
C ALA A 123 -6.35 12.72 -5.36
N PRO A 124 -7.66 13.03 -5.26
CA PRO A 124 -8.62 12.82 -6.35
C PRO A 124 -8.24 13.52 -7.65
N ASP A 125 -7.68 14.73 -7.57
CA ASP A 125 -7.30 15.53 -8.73
C ASP A 125 -6.10 14.90 -9.46
N ASP A 126 -5.11 14.41 -8.72
CA ASP A 126 -3.96 13.69 -9.31
C ASP A 126 -4.40 12.32 -9.85
N ALA A 127 -5.30 11.62 -9.17
CA ALA A 127 -5.89 10.38 -9.65
C ALA A 127 -6.60 10.57 -11.00
N ALA A 128 -7.43 11.61 -11.12
CA ALA A 128 -8.09 11.97 -12.37
C ALA A 128 -7.09 12.37 -13.46
N ARG A 129 -6.10 13.22 -13.11
CA ARG A 129 -5.06 13.68 -14.03
C ARG A 129 -4.20 12.54 -14.58
N TRP A 130 -3.93 11.52 -13.78
CA TRP A 130 -3.07 10.39 -14.16
C TRP A 130 -3.86 9.16 -14.63
N GLY A 131 -5.19 9.23 -14.62
CA GLY A 131 -6.05 8.09 -14.98
C GLY A 131 -5.90 6.89 -14.04
N LEU A 132 -5.52 7.14 -12.79
CA LEU A 132 -5.30 6.10 -11.77
C LEU A 132 -6.53 5.96 -10.87
N ARG A 133 -6.77 4.75 -10.40
CA ARG A 133 -7.89 4.42 -9.50
C ARG A 133 -7.39 3.73 -8.25
N ASP A 134 -8.23 3.75 -7.23
CA ASP A 134 -7.97 3.01 -6.00
C ASP A 134 -7.78 1.51 -6.29
N GLY A 135 -6.73 0.94 -5.73
CA GLY A 135 -6.36 -0.46 -5.92
C GLY A 135 -5.55 -0.77 -7.17
N ASP A 136 -5.31 0.19 -8.07
CA ASP A 136 -4.32 0.03 -9.13
C ASP A 136 -2.91 -0.16 -8.54
N ARG A 137 -1.97 -0.64 -9.36
CA ARG A 137 -0.58 -0.81 -8.97
C ARG A 137 0.37 -0.01 -9.85
N LEU A 138 1.48 0.43 -9.28
CA LEU A 138 2.49 1.24 -9.95
C LEU A 138 3.89 0.68 -9.73
N ASP A 139 4.78 1.01 -10.65
CA ASP A 139 6.21 0.89 -10.43
C ASP A 139 6.79 2.30 -10.20
N LEU A 140 7.45 2.50 -9.06
CA LEU A 140 8.02 3.77 -8.64
C LEU A 140 9.54 3.66 -8.54
N ARG A 141 10.25 4.54 -9.24
CA ARG A 141 11.71 4.65 -9.16
C ARG A 141 12.10 5.80 -8.23
N CYS A 142 13.00 5.56 -7.29
CA CYS A 142 13.56 6.58 -6.40
C CYS A 142 15.03 6.30 -6.08
N GLY A 143 15.67 7.25 -5.40
CA GLY A 143 17.10 7.21 -5.13
C GLY A 143 17.94 7.48 -6.38
N ASP A 144 19.24 7.54 -6.19
CA ASP A 144 20.23 7.85 -7.21
C ASP A 144 21.46 6.94 -7.12
N GLY A 145 22.34 7.06 -8.13
CA GLY A 145 23.58 6.30 -8.23
C GLY A 145 23.40 4.80 -7.98
N VAL A 146 24.21 4.26 -7.07
CA VAL A 146 24.24 2.84 -6.71
C VAL A 146 23.04 2.38 -5.87
N ARG A 147 22.24 3.31 -5.34
CA ARG A 147 21.02 3.01 -4.55
C ARG A 147 19.72 3.26 -5.31
N ALA A 148 19.80 3.69 -6.56
CA ALA A 148 18.62 3.88 -7.40
C ALA A 148 17.83 2.57 -7.50
N THR A 149 16.58 2.60 -7.04
CA THR A 149 15.74 1.42 -6.86
C THR A 149 14.41 1.62 -7.54
N THR A 150 13.85 0.56 -8.12
CA THR A 150 12.48 0.54 -8.65
C THR A 150 11.63 -0.39 -7.80
N TRP A 151 10.63 0.18 -7.13
CA TRP A 151 9.66 -0.54 -6.34
C TRP A 151 8.52 -0.99 -7.23
N HIS A 152 8.41 -2.30 -7.44
CA HIS A 152 7.34 -2.86 -8.25
C HIS A 152 6.06 -3.07 -7.45
N GLY A 153 4.93 -2.91 -8.16
CA GLY A 153 3.61 -3.29 -7.67
C GLY A 153 3.13 -2.50 -6.45
N VAL A 154 3.54 -1.25 -6.32
CA VAL A 154 3.12 -0.31 -5.26
C VAL A 154 1.61 -0.08 -5.35
N LEU A 155 0.91 -0.29 -4.25
CA LEU A 155 -0.55 -0.11 -4.17
C LEU A 155 -0.91 1.37 -4.27
N VAL A 156 -1.86 1.72 -5.14
CA VAL A 156 -2.49 3.03 -5.18
C VAL A 156 -3.67 3.07 -4.21
N ARG A 157 -3.68 4.07 -3.34
CA ARG A 157 -4.77 4.39 -2.42
C ARG A 157 -5.33 5.76 -2.77
N ALA A 158 -6.39 5.78 -3.57
CA ALA A 158 -6.97 7.01 -4.10
C ALA A 158 -8.26 7.37 -3.37
N GLY A 159 -8.39 8.62 -2.93
CA GLY A 159 -9.58 9.02 -2.17
C GLY A 159 -9.54 10.46 -1.67
N LYS A 160 -10.71 10.99 -1.31
CA LYS A 160 -10.89 12.40 -0.88
C LYS A 160 -10.14 12.75 0.41
N SER A 161 -9.76 11.75 1.19
CA SER A 161 -9.00 11.91 2.45
C SER A 161 -7.49 11.74 2.26
N HIS A 162 -6.99 11.78 1.03
CA HIS A 162 -5.59 11.55 0.71
C HIS A 162 -4.94 12.79 0.09
N ALA A 163 -3.70 13.05 0.54
CA ALA A 163 -2.76 13.91 -0.16
C ALA A 163 -1.75 13.01 -0.90
N THR A 164 -1.32 13.43 -2.09
CA THR A 164 -0.42 12.62 -2.92
C THR A 164 0.95 12.47 -2.28
N GLU A 165 1.31 11.25 -1.87
CA GLU A 165 2.56 10.96 -1.17
C GLU A 165 2.89 9.46 -1.24
N PHE A 166 4.12 9.12 -1.62
CA PHE A 166 4.61 7.75 -1.65
C PHE A 166 5.19 7.36 -0.28
N HIS A 167 4.56 6.40 0.39
CA HIS A 167 4.94 5.96 1.73
C HIS A 167 5.86 4.76 1.66
N LEU A 168 7.03 4.91 2.26
CA LEU A 168 8.03 3.87 2.50
C LEU A 168 8.24 3.72 4.00
N ASP A 169 8.51 2.50 4.48
CA ASP A 169 9.05 2.34 5.82
C ASP A 169 10.53 2.77 5.89
N ALA A 170 11.10 2.78 7.10
CA ALA A 170 12.49 3.17 7.29
C ALA A 170 13.51 2.22 6.62
N ASP A 171 13.23 0.92 6.55
CA ASP A 171 14.13 -0.06 5.93
C ASP A 171 14.16 0.13 4.41
N GLU A 172 12.99 0.32 3.79
CA GLU A 172 12.85 0.61 2.36
C GLU A 172 13.49 1.95 1.99
N ALA A 173 13.26 3.01 2.79
CA ALA A 173 13.86 4.32 2.57
C ALA A 173 15.39 4.27 2.67
N HIS A 174 15.92 3.57 3.68
CA HIS A 174 17.36 3.34 3.78
C HIS A 174 17.87 2.55 2.57
N ALA A 175 17.21 1.48 2.15
CA ALA A 175 17.65 0.66 1.01
C ALA A 175 17.85 1.48 -0.27
N CYS A 176 16.96 2.44 -0.55
CA CYS A 176 17.06 3.31 -1.73
C CYS A 176 17.73 4.68 -1.47
N GLY A 177 18.17 4.95 -0.24
CA GLY A 177 18.93 6.16 0.10
C GLY A 177 18.12 7.45 0.12
N VAL A 178 16.80 7.38 0.33
CA VAL A 178 15.90 8.54 0.29
C VAL A 178 15.43 8.97 1.67
N ARG A 179 14.90 10.19 1.78
CA ARG A 179 14.32 10.80 2.97
C ARG A 179 12.98 11.44 2.65
N SER A 180 12.21 11.77 3.70
CA SER A 180 10.97 12.52 3.52
C SER A 180 11.24 13.86 2.84
N GLY A 181 10.47 14.17 1.80
CA GLY A 181 10.66 15.35 0.95
C GLY A 181 11.40 15.09 -0.35
N ASP A 182 12.08 13.94 -0.49
CA ASP A 182 12.61 13.50 -1.78
C ASP A 182 11.46 13.12 -2.73
N SER A 183 11.79 12.82 -3.99
CA SER A 183 10.79 12.49 -5.02
C SER A 183 11.01 11.10 -5.61
N ALA A 184 9.92 10.42 -5.91
CA ALA A 184 9.89 9.20 -6.70
C ALA A 184 9.23 9.47 -8.06
N SER A 185 9.67 8.75 -9.10
CA SER A 185 9.10 8.81 -10.44
C SER A 185 8.27 7.58 -10.75
N ILE A 186 7.03 7.77 -11.21
CA ILE A 186 6.22 6.71 -11.81
C ILE A 186 6.86 6.28 -13.13
N VAL A 187 7.24 5.01 -13.21
CA VAL A 187 7.88 4.38 -14.39
C VAL A 187 7.05 3.26 -14.99
N GLY A 188 6.01 2.77 -14.29
CA GLY A 188 5.09 1.76 -14.78
C GLY A 188 3.72 1.85 -14.12
N VAL A 189 2.67 1.50 -14.85
CA VAL A 189 1.27 1.49 -14.37
C VAL A 189 0.64 0.14 -14.70
N HIS A 190 0.05 -0.49 -13.68
CA HIS A 190 -0.55 -1.81 -13.73
C HIS A 190 -1.98 -1.75 -13.18
N PRO A 191 -2.98 -1.45 -14.04
CA PRO A 191 -4.35 -1.29 -13.59
C PRO A 191 -4.92 -2.59 -13.00
N LYS A 192 -5.63 -2.50 -11.87
CA LYS A 192 -6.31 -3.64 -11.24
C LYS A 192 -7.31 -4.30 -12.19
N HIS A 193 -8.01 -3.45 -12.94
CA HIS A 193 -8.95 -3.84 -13.99
C HIS A 193 -8.34 -3.55 -15.36
N ALA A 194 -7.14 -4.09 -15.63
CA ALA A 194 -6.64 -4.11 -16.99
C ALA A 194 -7.66 -4.86 -17.86
N VAL A 195 -8.14 -4.23 -18.93
CA VAL A 195 -8.99 -4.89 -19.91
C VAL A 195 -8.16 -6.01 -20.54
N ARG A 196 -8.33 -7.23 -20.03
CA ARG A 196 -7.72 -8.41 -20.63
C ARG A 196 -8.45 -8.69 -21.92
N ARG A 197 -7.86 -8.25 -23.03
CA ARG A 197 -8.32 -8.65 -24.36
C ARG A 197 -8.14 -10.16 -24.47
N ALA A 198 -9.20 -10.87 -24.81
CA ALA A 198 -9.10 -12.31 -25.05
C ALA A 198 -8.11 -12.56 -26.18
N LEU A 199 -7.10 -13.41 -25.94
CA LEU A 199 -6.23 -13.88 -27.01
C LEU A 199 -7.00 -14.94 -27.79
N VAL A 200 -7.17 -14.73 -29.09
CA VAL A 200 -7.87 -15.64 -30.00
C VAL A 200 -6.83 -16.27 -30.93
N THR A 201 -6.73 -17.59 -30.85
CA THR A 201 -5.85 -18.41 -31.69
C THR A 201 -6.57 -18.89 -32.95
N GLU A 202 -5.82 -19.41 -33.91
CA GLU A 202 -6.38 -19.96 -35.16
C GLU A 202 -7.44 -21.03 -34.89
N ARG A 203 -7.20 -21.91 -33.91
CA ARG A 203 -8.14 -22.97 -33.51
C ARG A 203 -9.45 -22.41 -32.99
N GLU A 204 -9.41 -21.32 -32.23
CA GLU A 204 -10.61 -20.67 -31.72
C GLU A 204 -11.38 -19.96 -32.82
N VAL A 205 -10.70 -19.35 -33.81
CA VAL A 205 -11.37 -18.80 -35.00
C VAL A 205 -12.13 -19.88 -35.76
N VAL A 206 -11.51 -21.05 -35.99
CA VAL A 206 -12.18 -22.18 -36.66
C VAL A 206 -13.39 -22.65 -35.86
N ARG A 207 -13.26 -22.75 -34.52
CA ARG A 207 -14.37 -23.14 -33.64
C ARG A 207 -15.51 -22.12 -33.67
N LEU A 208 -15.20 -20.83 -33.59
CA LEU A 208 -16.19 -19.75 -33.65
C LEU A 208 -16.93 -19.76 -34.99
N ALA A 209 -16.20 -19.89 -36.11
CA ALA A 209 -16.78 -20.03 -37.45
C ALA A 209 -17.73 -21.23 -37.54
N ALA A 210 -17.29 -22.40 -37.06
CA ALA A 210 -18.11 -23.61 -37.07
C ALA A 210 -19.37 -23.50 -36.21
N ALA A 211 -19.31 -22.69 -35.14
CA ALA A 211 -20.44 -22.39 -34.27
C ALA A 211 -21.30 -21.21 -34.76
N GLY A 212 -20.97 -20.56 -35.88
CA GLY A 212 -21.64 -19.35 -36.36
C GLY A 212 -21.46 -18.14 -35.43
N GLN A 213 -20.44 -18.15 -34.58
CA GLN A 213 -20.16 -17.10 -33.59
C GLN A 213 -19.14 -16.08 -34.12
N ALA A 214 -19.33 -14.82 -33.73
CA ALA A 214 -18.40 -13.74 -34.05
C ALA A 214 -17.17 -13.78 -33.15
N ILE A 215 -16.07 -13.19 -33.63
CA ILE A 215 -14.87 -12.96 -32.81
C ILE A 215 -15.22 -11.92 -31.73
N PRO A 216 -14.88 -12.15 -30.44
CA PRO A 216 -15.16 -11.18 -29.38
C PRO A 216 -14.57 -9.81 -29.70
N ALA A 217 -15.38 -8.76 -29.55
CA ALA A 217 -14.95 -7.40 -29.81
C ALA A 217 -13.72 -7.03 -28.97
N GLY A 218 -12.69 -6.48 -29.61
CA GLY A 218 -11.45 -6.07 -28.95
C GLY A 218 -10.51 -7.23 -28.59
N ALA A 219 -10.76 -8.46 -29.04
CA ALA A 219 -9.84 -9.58 -28.91
C ALA A 219 -8.48 -9.30 -29.58
N LEU A 220 -7.42 -9.91 -29.05
CA LEU A 220 -6.11 -9.95 -29.69
C LEU A 220 -6.05 -11.23 -30.54
N LEU A 221 -5.91 -11.09 -31.85
CA LEU A 221 -5.75 -12.24 -32.73
C LEU A 221 -4.25 -12.53 -32.90
N THR A 222 -3.86 -13.79 -32.73
CA THR A 222 -2.55 -14.26 -33.23
C THR A 222 -2.45 -14.02 -34.76
N PRO A 223 -1.24 -13.91 -35.33
CA PRO A 223 -1.08 -13.74 -36.79
C PRO A 223 -1.89 -14.75 -37.60
N SER A 224 -1.75 -16.05 -37.29
CA SER A 224 -2.49 -17.13 -37.96
C SER A 224 -4.00 -17.04 -37.74
N ALA A 225 -4.46 -16.58 -36.58
CA ALA A 225 -5.89 -16.35 -36.33
C ALA A 225 -6.46 -15.25 -37.22
N ARG A 226 -5.70 -14.17 -37.46
CA ARG A 226 -6.13 -13.07 -38.32
C ARG A 226 -6.28 -13.52 -39.77
N ASP A 227 -5.29 -14.26 -40.28
CA ASP A 227 -5.33 -14.80 -41.64
C ASP A 227 -6.50 -15.78 -41.81
N ARG A 228 -6.71 -16.67 -40.82
CA ARG A 228 -7.82 -17.60 -40.81
C ARG A 228 -9.17 -16.90 -40.72
N ALA A 229 -9.31 -15.86 -39.90
CA ALA A 229 -10.55 -15.10 -39.76
C ALA A 229 -10.94 -14.43 -41.09
N ARG A 230 -9.95 -13.87 -41.80
CA ARG A 230 -10.15 -13.31 -43.15
C ARG A 230 -10.57 -14.38 -44.16
N ALA A 231 -9.89 -15.53 -44.17
CA ALA A 231 -10.22 -16.63 -45.06
C ALA A 231 -11.64 -17.19 -44.83
N LEU A 232 -12.12 -17.14 -43.59
CA LEU A 232 -13.46 -17.63 -43.20
C LEU A 232 -14.54 -16.53 -43.21
N GLY A 233 -14.20 -15.30 -43.60
CA GLY A 233 -15.18 -14.20 -43.71
C GLY A 233 -15.77 -13.71 -42.37
N LEU A 234 -15.09 -13.96 -41.24
CA LEU A 234 -15.54 -13.48 -39.93
C LEU A 234 -15.25 -11.97 -39.77
N ALA A 235 -16.28 -11.17 -39.44
CA ALA A 235 -16.14 -9.73 -39.27
C ALA A 235 -15.28 -9.36 -38.03
N GLY A 236 -14.39 -8.37 -38.19
CA GLY A 236 -13.57 -7.80 -37.10
C GLY A 236 -12.04 -8.05 -37.17
N ALA A 237 -11.50 -8.44 -38.34
CA ALA A 237 -10.06 -8.74 -38.56
C ALA A 237 -9.14 -7.52 -38.79
#